data_AF-A0A0B5EWT6-F1
#
_entry.id   AF-A0A0B5EWT6-F1
#
_cell.length_a   1.000
_cell.length_b   1.000
_cell.length_c   1.000
_cell.angle_alpha   90.00
_cell.angle_beta   90.00
_cell.angle_gamma   90.00
#
_symmetry.space_group_name_H-M   'P 1'
#
loop_
_entity.id
_entity.type
_entity.pdbx_description
1 polymer ?
#
loop_
_entity_poly.entity_id
_entity_poly.type
_entity_poly.pdbx_seq_one_letter_code
_entity_poly.pdbx_strand_id
1 'polypeptide(L)' 'MDQGTAVAAQLVMAAGLLGIGWWGRRRAHELVPPGREGDEEREHRVAVLRRGALTCQLVGLLFVGATFAALV' A
#
# COMPACT_ATOMS: atom_id res chain seq x y z
N MET A 1 -22.93 -15.92 -5.54
CA MET A 1 -22.26 -14.67 -5.12
C MET A 1 -22.90 -13.54 -5.90
N ASP A 2 -23.66 -12.69 -5.23
CA ASP A 2 -24.27 -11.52 -5.85
C ASP A 2 -23.19 -10.51 -6.26
N GLN A 3 -23.33 -9.90 -7.43
CA GLN A 3 -22.37 -8.93 -7.98
C GLN A 3 -22.03 -7.79 -6.98
N GLY A 4 -22.99 -7.39 -6.14
CA GLY A 4 -22.78 -6.41 -5.08
C GLY A 4 -21.78 -6.84 -4.00
N THR A 5 -21.74 -8.13 -3.63
CA THR A 5 -20.79 -8.65 -2.62
C THR A 5 -19.35 -8.62 -3.12
N ALA A 6 -19.13 -8.87 -4.42
CA ALA A 6 -17.81 -8.82 -5.03
C ALA A 6 -17.26 -7.38 -5.09
N VAL A 7 -18.09 -6.43 -5.51
CA VAL A 7 -17.72 -4.99 -5.56
C VAL A 7 -17.42 -4.46 -4.16
N ALA A 8 -18.23 -4.82 -3.16
CA ALA A 8 -17.98 -4.42 -1.77
C ALA A 8 -16.64 -4.98 -1.24
N ALA A 9 -16.34 -6.26 -1.49
CA ALA A 9 -15.07 -6.86 -1.08
C ALA A 9 -13.86 -6.21 -1.77
N GLN A 10 -13.98 -5.88 -3.06
CA GLN A 10 -12.93 -5.18 -3.82
C GLN A 10 -12.66 -3.78 -3.27
N LEU A 11 -13.70 -3.00 -2.97
CA LEU A 11 -13.57 -1.65 -2.42
C LEU A 11 -12.93 -1.68 -1.03
N VAL A 12 -13.30 -2.64 -0.18
CA VAL A 12 -12.69 -2.82 1.15
C VAL A 12 -11.21 -3.15 1.03
N MET A 13 -10.82 -4.09 0.15
CA MET A 13 -9.42 -4.40 -0.09
C MET A 13 -8.65 -3.22 -0.66
N ALA A 14 -9.22 -2.50 -1.64
CA ALA A 14 -8.61 -1.31 -2.22
C ALA A 14 -8.35 -0.23 -1.17
N ALA A 15 -9.35 0.08 -0.34
CA ALA A 15 -9.23 1.04 0.75
C ALA A 15 -8.17 0.62 1.77
N GLY A 16 -8.13 -0.66 2.13
CA GLY A 16 -7.11 -1.23 3.01
C GLY A 16 -5.70 -1.09 2.45
N LEU A 17 -5.48 -1.47 1.19
CA LEU A 17 -4.17 -1.38 0.53
C LEU A 17 -3.69 0.06 0.34
N LEU A 18 -4.59 0.98 -0.04
CA LEU A 18 -4.28 2.40 -0.17
C LEU A 18 -3.95 3.02 1.20
N GLY A 19 -4.73 2.68 2.22
CA GLY A 19 -4.50 3.11 3.60
C GLY A 19 -3.16 2.63 4.14
N ILE A 20 -2.85 1.33 4.01
CA ILE A 20 -1.59 0.73 4.43
C ILE A 20 -0.41 1.32 3.65
N GLY A 21 -0.52 1.48 2.34
CA GLY A 21 0.54 2.05 1.52
C GLY A 21 0.79 3.54 1.83
N TRP A 22 -0.25 4.32 2.12
CA TRP A 22 -0.10 5.72 2.53
C TRP A 22 0.49 5.85 3.94
N TRP A 23 0.02 5.03 4.87
CA TRP A 23 0.53 5.00 6.24
C TRP A 23 1.98 4.52 6.30
N GLY A 24 2.31 3.45 5.58
CA GLY A 24 3.66 2.92 5.42
C GLY A 24 4.62 3.93 4.79
N ARG A 25 4.20 4.68 3.76
CA ARG A 25 5.02 5.78 3.20
C ARG A 25 5.26 6.92 4.19
N ARG A 26 4.23 7.34 4.93
CA ARG A 26 4.32 8.46 5.89
C ARG A 26 5.14 8.10 7.12
N ARG A 27 5.02 6.88 7.62
CA ARG A 27 5.73 6.42 8.84
C ARG A 27 6.98 5.58 8.57
N ALA A 28 7.39 5.36 7.32
CA ALA A 28 8.61 4.61 7.00
C ALA A 28 9.84 5.09 7.80
N HIS A 29 9.91 6.38 8.10
CA HIS A 29 11.01 6.99 8.85
C HIS A 29 10.92 6.75 10.38
N GLU A 30 9.73 6.48 10.91
CA GLU A 30 9.47 6.07 12.31
C GLU A 30 9.56 4.55 12.48
N LEU A 31 9.21 3.77 11.45
CA LEU A 31 9.27 2.30 11.48
C LEU A 31 10.70 1.74 11.41
N VAL A 32 11.66 2.54 10.94
CA VAL A 32 13.08 2.18 11.01
C VAL A 32 13.66 2.94 12.21
N PRO A 33 13.78 2.32 13.40
CA PRO A 33 14.39 2.99 14.54
C PRO A 33 15.82 3.43 14.18
N PRO A 34 16.33 4.54 14.73
CA PRO A 34 17.76 4.84 14.69
C PRO A 34 18.50 3.79 15.52
N GLY A 35 18.85 2.67 14.88
CA GLY A 35 19.69 1.61 15.42
C GLY A 35 21.17 1.87 15.15
N ARG A 36 22.04 1.00 15.66
CA ARG A 36 23.52 1.07 15.51
C ARG A 36 24.02 0.85 14.06
N GLU A 37 23.12 0.70 13.10
CA GLU A 37 23.42 0.55 11.67
C GLU A 37 23.76 1.94 11.10
N GLY A 38 24.83 2.06 10.31
CA GLY A 38 25.26 3.33 9.73
C GLY A 38 24.17 3.96 8.85
N ASP A 39 24.23 5.29 8.68
CA ASP A 39 23.20 6.08 7.99
C ASP A 39 22.83 5.52 6.60
N GLU A 40 23.79 4.95 5.87
CA GLU A 40 23.61 4.35 4.55
C GLU A 40 22.72 3.09 4.54
N GLU A 41 22.87 2.22 5.54
CA GLU A 41 22.06 0.99 5.66
C GLU A 41 20.64 1.31 6.11
N ARG A 42 20.50 2.36 6.93
CA ARG A 42 19.21 2.90 7.36
C ARG A 42 18.45 3.51 6.19
N GLU A 43 19.11 4.29 5.35
CA GLU A 43 18.52 4.83 4.11
C GLU A 43 18.08 3.72 3.15
N HIS A 44 18.88 2.66 3.01
CA HIS A 44 18.53 1.51 2.19
C HIS A 44 17.25 0.81 2.67
N ARG A 45 17.14 0.54 3.98
CA ARG A 45 15.91 -0.06 4.56
C ARG A 45 14.68 0.83 4.37
N VAL A 46 14.83 2.15 4.54
CA VAL A 46 13.74 3.11 4.29
C VAL A 46 13.34 3.10 2.82
N ALA A 47 14.29 3.02 1.89
CA ALA A 47 14.01 2.94 0.46
C ALA A 47 13.27 1.66 0.08
N VAL A 48 13.64 0.51 0.66
CA VAL A 48 12.93 -0.77 0.48
C VAL A 48 11.50 -0.69 1.03
N LEU A 49 11.31 -0.13 2.23
CA LEU A 49 9.98 0.06 2.81
C LEU A 49 9.09 0.95 1.93
N ARG A 50 9.66 2.05 1.41
CA ARG A 50 8.95 2.95 0.48
C ARG A 50 8.56 2.25 -0.81
N ARG A 51 9.42 1.38 -1.36
CA ARG A 51 9.09 0.56 -2.55
C ARG A 51 7.96 -0.42 -2.25
N GLY A 52 7.98 -1.10 -1.10
CA GLY A 52 6.89 -1.98 -0.67
C GLY A 52 5.55 -1.26 -0.49
N ALA A 53 5.60 -0.04 0.04
CA ALA A 53 4.41 0.81 0.17
C ALA A 53 3.87 1.29 -1.20
N LEU A 54 4.75 1.54 -2.16
CA LEU A 54 4.40 1.89 -3.54
C LEU A 54 3.72 0.73 -4.27
N THR A 55 4.22 -0.49 -4.15
CA THR A 55 3.56 -1.68 -4.73
C THR A 55 2.18 -1.91 -4.12
N CYS A 56 2.02 -1.76 -2.80
CA CYS A 56 0.69 -1.83 -2.16
C CYS A 56 -0.28 -0.77 -2.73
N GLN A 57 0.18 0.47 -2.95
CA GLN A 57 -0.64 1.51 -3.56
C GLN A 57 -1.01 1.20 -5.01
N LEU A 58 -0.07 0.68 -5.81
CA LEU A 58 -0.33 0.29 -7.20
C LEU A 58 -1.37 -0.84 -7.28
N VAL A 59 -1.25 -1.86 -6.43
CA VAL A 59 -2.24 -2.96 -6.39
C VAL A 59 -3.61 -2.44 -5.95
N GLY A 60 -3.67 -1.54 -4.97
CA GLY A 60 -4.92 -0.88 -4.56
C GLY A 60 -5.57 -0.09 -5.71
N LEU A 61 -4.79 0.69 -6.46
CA LEU A 61 -5.23 1.40 -7.66
C LEU A 61 -5.75 0.45 -8.75
N LEU A 62 -5.08 -0.69 -8.93
CA LEU A 62 -5.49 -1.72 -9.88
C LEU A 62 -6.86 -2.31 -9.53
N PHE A 63 -7.11 -2.55 -8.24
CA PHE A 63 -8.43 -2.98 -7.76
C PHE A 63 -9.51 -1.92 -8.01
N VAL A 64 -9.24 -0.65 -7.72
CA VAL A 64 -10.19 0.44 -8.00
C VAL A 64 -10.50 0.53 -9.50
N GLY A 65 -9.46 0.45 -10.34
CA GLY A 65 -9.62 0.48 -11.80
C GLY A 65 -10.43 -0.71 -12.32
N ALA A 66 -10.18 -1.91 -11.80
CA ALA A 66 -10.95 -3.11 -12.14
C ALA A 66 -12.43 -2.99 -11.74
N THR A 67 -12.71 -2.44 -10.56
CA THR A 67 -14.08 -2.16 -10.12
C THR A 67 -14.76 -1.13 -11.02
N PHE A 68 -14.06 -0.07 -11.43
CA PHE A 68 -14.61 0.93 -12.35
C PHE A 68 -14.89 0.35 -13.74
N ALA A 69 -13.98 -0.48 -14.26
CA ALA A 69 -14.15 -1.18 -15.54
C ALA A 69 -15.29 -2.21 -15.52
N ALA A 70 -15.62 -2.76 -14.35
CA ALA A 70 -16.76 -3.66 -14.19
C ALA A 70 -18.12 -2.92 -14.03
N LEU A 71 -18.09 -1.61 -13.78
CA LEU A 71 -19.28 -0.75 -13.63
C LEU A 71 -19.63 0.03 -14.91
N VAL A 72 -18.68 0.18 -15.84
CA VAL A 72 -18.86 0.76 -17.18
C VAL A 72 -19.27 -0.32 -18.17
#